data_AF-A0A962LQ71-F1
#
_entry.id   AF-A0A962LQ71-F1
#
_cell.length_a   1.000
_cell.length_b   1.000
_cell.length_c   1.000
_cell.angle_alpha   90.00
_cell.angle_beta   90.00
_cell.angle_gamma   90.00
#
_symmetry.space_group_name_H-M   'P 1'
#
loop_
_entity.id
_entity.type
_entity.pdbx_description
1 polymer ?
#
loop_
_entity_poly.entity_id
_entity_poly.type
_entity_poly.pdbx_seq_one_letter_code
_entity_poly.pdbx_strand_id
1 'polypeptide(L)'
;MDELDTPRTTLFPRRLLIEATVGLALLVLAFFAIASSDVSATGTRTYWTALVLIFAVTAFVSDRLHTGHSIGHLPSAVTITLHWLGVLLAIQLVHYFVFSGRMANADIGLTNGVLLALGSYLFGVYSNWRIAVIGLALAVATAGIAFIEEFIWFLFIVTAVAVLILFLGAKLFKHH
;
A
#
# COMPACT_ATOMS: atom_id res chain seq x y z
N MET A 1 6.91 -47.32 -30.71
CA MET A 1 5.85 -46.59 -31.42
C MET A 1 4.55 -47.12 -30.86
N ASP A 2 3.87 -46.46 -29.92
CA ASP A 2 3.83 -45.03 -29.63
C ASP A 2 3.77 -44.76 -28.13
N GLU A 3 4.65 -43.89 -27.68
CA GLU A 3 4.62 -43.23 -26.39
C GLU A 3 3.52 -42.15 -26.50
N LEU A 4 2.40 -42.37 -25.82
CA LEU A 4 1.30 -41.42 -25.77
C LEU A 4 1.75 -40.20 -24.95
N ASP A 5 2.29 -39.21 -25.66
CA ASP A 5 2.59 -37.87 -25.19
C ASP A 5 1.27 -37.24 -24.70
N THR A 6 1.05 -37.31 -23.40
CA THR A 6 -0.09 -36.65 -22.75
C THR A 6 0.17 -35.14 -22.78
N PRO A 7 -0.74 -34.33 -23.35
CA PRO A 7 -0.51 -32.92 -23.47
C PRO A 7 -0.45 -32.30 -22.07
N ARG A 8 0.69 -31.68 -21.73
CA ARG A 8 0.86 -30.85 -20.52
C ARG A 8 0.00 -29.59 -20.63
N THR A 9 -1.31 -29.73 -20.48
CA THR A 9 -2.26 -28.61 -20.58
C THR A 9 -2.29 -27.78 -19.29
N THR A 10 -1.55 -26.66 -19.30
CA THR A 10 -1.99 -25.34 -18.83
C THR A 10 -2.63 -25.18 -17.44
N LEU A 11 -2.18 -25.88 -16.39
CA LEU A 11 -2.56 -25.53 -15.01
C LEU A 11 -1.78 -24.31 -14.45
N PHE A 12 -0.67 -23.95 -15.10
CA PHE A 12 0.20 -22.83 -14.72
C PHE A 12 -0.33 -21.39 -14.95
N PRO A 13 -1.13 -21.05 -16.00
CA PRO A 13 -1.59 -19.67 -16.22
C PRO A 13 -2.66 -19.20 -15.22
N ARG A 14 -3.61 -20.05 -14.79
CA ARG A 14 -4.70 -19.61 -13.90
C ARG A 14 -4.22 -19.19 -12.52
N ARG A 15 -3.31 -19.95 -11.91
CA ARG A 15 -2.77 -19.64 -10.58
C ARG A 15 -1.96 -18.34 -10.59
N LEU A 16 -1.13 -18.15 -11.61
CA LEU A 16 -0.34 -16.94 -11.81
C LEU A 16 -1.24 -15.70 -12.00
N LEU A 17 -2.32 -15.83 -12.78
CA LEU A 17 -3.30 -14.77 -12.98
C LEU A 17 -3.99 -14.38 -11.66
N ILE A 18 -4.43 -15.36 -10.86
CA ILE A 18 -5.05 -15.08 -9.55
C ILE A 18 -4.08 -14.32 -8.65
N GLU A 19 -2.84 -14.76 -8.55
CA GLU A 19 -1.82 -14.10 -7.71
C GLU A 19 -1.51 -12.69 -8.19
N ALA A 20 -1.43 -12.47 -9.50
CA ALA A 20 -1.25 -11.14 -10.08
C ALA A 20 -2.46 -10.24 -9.81
N THR A 21 -3.69 -10.75 -9.95
CA THR A 21 -4.92 -10.01 -9.65
C THR A 21 -5.02 -9.66 -8.16
N VAL A 22 -4.68 -10.59 -7.26
CA VAL A 22 -4.65 -10.33 -5.81
C VAL A 22 -3.60 -9.28 -5.48
N GLY A 23 -2.38 -9.40 -6.01
CA GLY A 23 -1.33 -8.41 -5.80
C GLY A 23 -1.71 -7.02 -6.31
N LEU A 24 -2.34 -6.94 -7.49
CA LEU A 24 -2.87 -5.70 -8.04
C LEU A 24 -3.97 -5.10 -7.15
N ALA A 25 -4.90 -5.93 -6.67
CA ALA A 25 -5.96 -5.49 -5.77
C ALA A 25 -5.41 -4.93 -4.45
N LEU A 26 -4.38 -5.57 -3.87
CA LEU A 26 -3.70 -5.08 -2.67
C LEU A 26 -3.01 -3.73 -2.91
N LEU A 27 -2.37 -3.54 -4.06
CA LEU A 27 -1.75 -2.27 -4.43
C LEU A 27 -2.80 -1.17 -4.60
N VAL A 28 -3.89 -1.44 -5.32
CA VAL A 28 -4.99 -0.48 -5.50
C VAL A 28 -5.60 -0.08 -4.16
N LEU A 29 -5.86 -1.04 -3.28
CA LEU A 29 -6.37 -0.77 -1.93
C LEU A 29 -5.41 0.09 -1.11
N ALA A 30 -4.12 -0.17 -1.21
CA ALA A 30 -3.09 0.61 -0.52
C ALA A 30 -2.97 2.03 -1.07
N PHE A 31 -3.05 2.22 -2.39
CA PHE A 31 -3.03 3.56 -2.99
C PHE A 31 -4.26 4.37 -2.60
N PHE A 32 -5.42 3.73 -2.57
CA PHE A 32 -6.63 4.37 -2.07
C PHE A 32 -6.50 4.75 -0.59
N ALA A 33 -5.84 3.91 0.23
CA ALA A 33 -5.55 4.24 1.63
C ALA A 33 -4.70 5.51 1.75
N ILE A 34 -3.62 5.60 0.96
CA ILE A 34 -2.72 6.75 0.95
C ILE A 34 -3.51 8.00 0.52
N ALA A 35 -4.19 7.96 -0.63
CA ALA A 35 -4.93 9.11 -1.16
C ALA A 35 -6.10 9.57 -0.27
N SER A 36 -6.72 8.66 0.50
CA SER A 36 -7.80 9.03 1.43
C SER A 36 -7.30 9.49 2.80
N SER A 37 -6.00 9.36 3.08
CA SER A 37 -5.45 9.64 4.41
C SER A 37 -5.57 11.12 4.82
N ASP A 38 -5.63 12.03 3.84
CA ASP A 38 -5.72 13.48 4.05
C ASP A 38 -7.12 13.99 4.42
N VAL A 39 -8.16 13.18 4.21
CA VAL A 39 -9.55 13.64 4.33
C VAL A 39 -10.09 13.55 5.77
N SER A 40 -9.71 12.52 6.54
CA SER A 40 -10.13 12.41 7.95
C SER A 40 -9.28 11.45 8.79
N ALA A 41 -8.69 11.93 9.89
CA ALA A 41 -7.80 11.13 10.75
C ALA A 41 -8.46 9.86 11.34
N THR A 42 -9.75 9.93 11.70
CA THR A 42 -10.47 8.78 12.29
C THR A 42 -10.83 7.72 11.26
N GLY A 43 -11.24 8.13 10.05
CA GLY A 43 -11.52 7.21 8.95
C GLY A 43 -10.25 6.49 8.48
N THR A 44 -9.15 7.25 8.41
CA THR A 44 -7.82 6.75 8.03
C THR A 44 -7.34 5.62 8.94
N ARG A 45 -7.51 5.74 10.26
CA ARG A 45 -7.12 4.68 11.21
C ARG A 45 -7.79 3.34 10.91
N THR A 46 -9.12 3.34 10.78
CA THR A 46 -9.89 2.12 10.52
C THR A 46 -9.49 1.50 9.18
N TYR A 47 -9.27 2.34 8.16
CA TYR A 47 -8.87 1.89 6.84
C TYR A 47 -7.51 1.18 6.85
N TRP A 48 -6.50 1.79 7.50
CA TRP A 48 -5.18 1.18 7.63
C TRP A 48 -5.19 -0.10 8.47
N THR A 49 -5.96 -0.15 9.56
CA THR A 49 -6.13 -1.38 10.35
C THR A 49 -6.72 -2.50 9.49
N ALA A 50 -7.80 -2.22 8.74
CA ALA A 50 -8.42 -3.21 7.85
C ALA A 50 -7.45 -3.68 6.76
N LEU A 51 -6.66 -2.77 6.20
CA LEU A 51 -5.69 -3.09 5.16
C LEU A 51 -4.60 -4.06 5.67
N VAL A 52 -4.05 -3.83 6.87
CA VAL A 52 -3.08 -4.76 7.49
C VAL A 52 -3.69 -6.15 7.67
N LEU A 53 -4.95 -6.24 8.12
CA LEU A 53 -5.63 -7.53 8.29
C LEU A 53 -5.80 -8.26 6.94
N ILE A 54 -6.15 -7.54 5.87
CA ILE A 54 -6.26 -8.12 4.52
C ILE A 54 -4.91 -8.68 4.06
N PHE A 55 -3.82 -7.94 4.27
CA PHE A 55 -2.47 -8.41 3.96
C PHE A 55 -2.08 -9.63 4.82
N ALA A 56 -2.41 -9.62 6.11
CA ALA A 56 -2.14 -10.73 7.03
C ALA A 56 -2.88 -12.01 6.61
N VAL A 57 -4.16 -11.90 6.25
CA VAL A 57 -4.96 -13.02 5.74
C VAL A 57 -4.39 -13.52 4.42
N THR A 58 -4.02 -12.61 3.51
CA THR A 58 -3.43 -12.99 2.23
C THR A 58 -2.10 -13.73 2.41
N ALA A 59 -1.25 -13.26 3.33
CA ALA A 59 0.00 -13.90 3.69
C ALA A 59 -0.23 -15.30 4.27
N PHE A 60 -1.21 -15.46 5.18
CA PHE A 60 -1.56 -16.75 5.76
C PHE A 60 -2.08 -17.74 4.71
N VAL A 61 -3.03 -17.32 3.87
CA VAL A 61 -3.55 -18.16 2.78
C VAL A 61 -2.43 -18.54 1.82
N SER A 62 -1.56 -17.59 1.48
CA SER A 62 -0.43 -17.82 0.58
C SER A 62 0.58 -18.84 1.14
N ASP A 63 0.92 -18.76 2.43
CA ASP A 63 1.77 -19.75 3.11
C ASP A 63 1.19 -21.16 2.97
N ARG A 64 -0.10 -21.33 3.32
CA ARG A 64 -0.79 -22.63 3.28
C ARG A 64 -0.83 -23.21 1.86
N LEU A 65 -1.08 -22.38 0.85
CA LEU A 65 -1.15 -22.81 -0.55
C LEU A 65 0.21 -23.17 -1.15
N HIS A 66 1.32 -22.58 -0.68
CA HIS A 66 2.64 -22.74 -1.31
C HIS A 66 3.55 -23.73 -0.59
N THR A 67 3.45 -23.83 0.72
CA THR A 67 4.31 -24.71 1.52
C THR A 67 3.68 -26.09 1.77
N GLY A 68 2.38 -26.24 1.47
CA GLY A 68 1.63 -27.46 1.80
C GLY A 68 1.45 -27.67 3.31
N HIS A 69 1.79 -26.68 4.14
CA HIS A 69 1.53 -26.73 5.57
C HIS A 69 0.04 -26.93 5.85
N SER A 70 -0.28 -27.88 6.73
CA SER A 70 -1.66 -28.03 7.21
C SER A 70 -2.11 -26.76 7.93
N ILE A 71 -3.43 -26.53 7.99
CA ILE A 71 -4.02 -25.38 8.69
C ILE A 71 -3.49 -25.28 10.13
N GLY A 72 -3.23 -26.43 10.77
CA GLY A 72 -2.73 -26.55 12.13
C GLY A 72 -1.20 -26.45 12.30
N HIS A 73 -0.42 -26.11 11.26
CA HIS A 73 1.02 -25.90 11.43
C HIS A 73 1.29 -24.64 12.26
N LEU A 74 1.39 -24.84 13.58
CA LEU A 74 1.45 -23.81 14.59
C LEU A 74 2.69 -22.90 14.48
N PRO A 75 3.91 -23.41 14.20
CA PRO A 75 5.10 -22.55 14.11
C PRO A 75 4.96 -21.47 13.02
N SER A 76 4.54 -21.85 11.81
CA SER A 76 4.30 -20.89 10.72
C SER A 76 3.19 -19.89 11.09
N ALA A 77 2.07 -20.36 11.66
CA ALA A 77 0.96 -19.50 12.05
C ALA A 77 1.37 -18.44 13.07
N VAL A 78 2.17 -18.82 14.08
CA VAL A 78 2.71 -17.90 15.08
C VAL A 78 3.64 -16.88 14.44
N THR A 79 4.56 -17.30 13.57
CA THR A 79 5.47 -16.37 12.88
C THR A 79 4.71 -15.36 12.02
N ILE A 80 3.74 -15.82 11.22
CA ILE A 80 2.88 -14.94 10.40
C ILE A 80 2.12 -13.95 11.30
N THR A 81 1.53 -14.44 12.39
CA THR A 81 0.75 -13.60 13.31
C THR A 81 1.62 -12.55 13.97
N LEU A 82 2.78 -12.93 14.51
CA LEU A 82 3.71 -11.99 15.16
C LEU A 82 4.23 -10.94 14.19
N HIS A 83 4.54 -11.33 12.96
CA HIS A 83 4.98 -10.39 11.92
C HIS A 83 3.94 -9.33 11.63
N TRP A 84 2.70 -9.74 11.31
CA TRP A 84 1.63 -8.81 10.98
C TRP A 84 1.12 -8.03 12.19
N LEU A 85 1.19 -8.61 13.39
CA LEU A 85 0.95 -7.88 14.63
C LEU A 85 1.98 -6.76 14.83
N GLY A 86 3.26 -7.02 14.54
CA GLY A 86 4.30 -5.99 14.57
C GLY A 86 4.02 -4.84 13.61
N VAL A 87 3.63 -5.15 12.37
CA VAL A 87 3.23 -4.14 11.37
C VAL A 87 2.00 -3.34 11.84
N LEU A 88 0.99 -4.02 12.38
CA LEU A 88 -0.22 -3.37 12.90
C LEU A 88 0.13 -2.42 14.05
N LEU A 89 0.93 -2.87 15.01
CA LEU A 89 1.36 -2.04 16.14
C LEU A 89 2.16 -0.82 15.67
N ALA A 90 3.04 -0.97 14.69
CA ALA A 90 3.78 0.16 14.11
C ALA A 90 2.85 1.20 13.49
N ILE A 91 1.86 0.77 12.70
CA ILE A 91 0.83 1.66 12.14
C ILE A 91 -0.01 2.32 13.25
N GLN A 92 -0.34 1.60 14.31
CA GLN A 92 -1.07 2.21 15.44
C GLN A 92 -0.24 3.26 16.18
N LEU A 93 1.09 3.06 16.28
CA LEU A 93 1.99 4.05 16.87
C LEU A 93 2.04 5.34 16.03
N VAL A 94 2.03 5.24 14.70
CA VAL A 94 1.92 6.43 13.81
C VAL A 94 0.68 7.25 14.16
N HIS A 95 -0.49 6.61 14.25
CA HIS A 95 -1.72 7.29 14.62
C HIS A 95 -1.67 7.91 16.03
N TYR A 96 -1.01 7.23 16.98
CA TYR A 96 -0.80 7.77 18.32
C TYR A 96 0.10 9.02 18.31
N PHE A 97 1.18 9.00 17.51
CA PHE A 97 2.06 10.15 17.36
C PHE A 97 1.36 11.35 16.71
N VAL A 98 0.50 11.10 15.75
CA VAL A 98 -0.32 12.16 15.16
C VAL A 98 -1.34 12.71 16.15
N PHE A 99 -2.05 11.83 16.88
CA PHE A 99 -2.99 12.22 17.93
C PHE A 99 -2.33 13.04 19.05
N SER A 100 -1.08 12.72 19.41
CA SER A 100 -0.30 13.46 20.40
C SER A 100 0.36 14.74 19.86
N GLY A 101 0.12 15.11 18.60
CA GLY A 101 0.67 16.32 17.97
C GLY A 101 2.16 16.23 17.64
N ARG A 102 2.74 15.02 17.58
CA ARG A 102 4.17 14.78 17.30
C ARG A 102 4.44 14.54 15.81
N MET A 103 3.40 14.30 15.01
CA MET A 103 3.45 14.18 13.55
C MET A 103 2.21 14.86 12.94
N ALA A 104 2.32 15.34 11.70
CA ALA A 104 1.20 15.96 11.03
C ALA A 104 0.22 14.88 10.50
N ASN A 105 -1.07 15.24 10.37
CA ASN A 105 -2.06 14.33 9.78
C ASN A 105 -1.72 13.95 8.33
N ALA A 106 -1.13 14.87 7.57
CA ALA A 106 -0.69 14.64 6.19
C ALA A 106 0.38 13.53 6.10
N ASP A 107 1.14 13.28 7.16
CA ASP A 107 2.23 12.29 7.14
C ASP A 107 1.71 10.85 7.26
N ILE A 108 0.45 10.65 7.66
CA ILE A 108 -0.12 9.32 7.97
C ILE A 108 -0.05 8.40 6.77
N GLY A 109 -0.50 8.87 5.60
CA GLY A 109 -0.64 8.05 4.40
C GLY A 109 0.71 7.50 3.94
N LEU A 110 1.69 8.38 3.78
CA LEU A 110 3.04 8.03 3.37
C LEU A 110 3.76 7.17 4.41
N THR A 111 3.68 7.53 5.69
CA THR A 111 4.37 6.77 6.76
C THR A 111 3.81 5.35 6.88
N ASN A 112 2.48 5.20 6.89
CA ASN A 112 1.86 3.88 6.93
C ASN A 112 2.10 3.09 5.65
N GLY A 113 2.14 3.75 4.48
CA GLY A 113 2.52 3.16 3.20
C GLY A 113 3.91 2.53 3.25
N VAL A 114 4.89 3.25 3.79
CA VAL A 114 6.26 2.75 4.01
C VAL A 114 6.28 1.56 4.98
N LEU A 115 5.58 1.65 6.11
CA LEU A 115 5.52 0.55 7.09
C LEU A 115 4.90 -0.71 6.50
N LEU A 116 3.82 -0.58 5.73
CA LEU A 116 3.16 -1.70 5.07
C LEU A 116 4.02 -2.28 3.94
N ALA A 117 4.73 -1.43 3.20
CA ALA A 117 5.67 -1.85 2.16
C ALA A 117 6.82 -2.66 2.75
N LEU A 118 7.45 -2.16 3.81
CA LEU A 118 8.54 -2.84 4.51
C LEU A 118 8.06 -4.15 5.15
N GLY A 119 6.91 -4.13 5.83
CA GLY A 119 6.30 -5.32 6.41
C GLY A 119 6.03 -6.41 5.36
N SER A 120 5.46 -6.03 4.22
CA SER A 120 5.22 -6.96 3.11
C SER A 120 6.53 -7.48 2.51
N TYR A 121 7.51 -6.59 2.30
CA TYR A 121 8.82 -6.97 1.77
C TYR A 121 9.51 -8.00 2.65
N LEU A 122 9.64 -7.73 3.95
CA LEU A 122 10.28 -8.63 4.90
C LEU A 122 9.56 -9.98 5.01
N PHE A 123 8.22 -9.97 5.05
CA PHE A 123 7.46 -11.22 5.01
C PHE A 123 7.79 -12.03 3.77
N GLY A 124 7.84 -11.36 2.62
CA GLY A 124 8.09 -12.01 1.35
C GLY A 124 9.50 -12.57 1.20
N VAL A 125 10.50 -11.90 1.78
CA VAL A 125 11.89 -12.39 1.80
C VAL A 125 12.00 -13.75 2.51
N TYR A 126 11.29 -13.93 3.62
CA TYR A 126 11.38 -15.16 4.42
C TYR A 126 10.37 -16.25 4.02
N SER A 127 9.21 -15.89 3.47
CA SER A 127 8.12 -16.84 3.23
C SER A 127 7.73 -16.94 1.75
N ASN A 128 7.45 -15.81 1.09
CA ASN A 128 6.98 -15.81 -0.30
C ASN A 128 7.46 -14.60 -1.11
N TRP A 129 8.38 -14.85 -2.05
CA TRP A 129 9.00 -13.82 -2.89
C TRP A 129 7.98 -12.91 -3.62
N ARG A 130 6.77 -13.39 -3.91
CA ARG A 130 5.71 -12.60 -4.56
C ARG A 130 5.23 -11.47 -3.67
N ILE A 131 5.10 -11.72 -2.38
CA ILE A 131 4.74 -10.67 -1.40
C ILE A 131 5.90 -9.68 -1.26
N ALA A 132 7.15 -10.11 -1.49
CA ALA A 132 8.29 -9.20 -1.54
C ALA A 132 8.19 -8.23 -2.71
N VAL A 133 7.80 -8.71 -3.89
CA VAL A 133 7.54 -7.86 -5.07
C VAL A 133 6.40 -6.88 -4.81
N ILE A 134 5.32 -7.30 -4.15
CA ILE A 134 4.21 -6.41 -3.77
C ILE A 134 4.71 -5.33 -2.81
N GLY A 135 5.51 -5.69 -1.80
CA GLY A 135 6.13 -4.73 -0.87
C GLY A 135 7.02 -3.73 -1.59
N LEU A 136 7.85 -4.18 -2.54
CA LEU A 136 8.70 -3.31 -3.34
C LEU A 136 7.87 -2.37 -4.23
N ALA A 137 6.84 -2.88 -4.89
CA ALA A 137 5.93 -2.06 -5.69
C ALA A 137 5.23 -1.00 -4.84
N LEU A 138 4.80 -1.37 -3.62
CA LEU A 138 4.20 -0.43 -2.69
C LEU A 138 5.21 0.64 -2.22
N ALA A 139 6.46 0.28 -1.98
CA ALA A 139 7.52 1.22 -1.63
C ALA A 139 7.76 2.24 -2.76
N VAL A 140 7.90 1.76 -4.00
CA VAL A 140 8.08 2.62 -5.19
C VAL A 140 6.89 3.55 -5.36
N ALA A 141 5.67 3.04 -5.23
CA ALA A 141 4.49 3.87 -5.34
C ALA A 141 4.37 4.90 -4.22
N THR A 142 4.67 4.53 -2.98
CA THR A 142 4.66 5.46 -1.84
C THR A 142 5.68 6.58 -2.05
N ALA A 143 6.90 6.25 -2.51
CA ALA A 143 7.90 7.24 -2.87
C ALA A 143 7.46 8.13 -4.05
N GLY A 144 6.81 7.54 -5.06
CA GLY A 144 6.26 8.28 -6.19
C GLY A 144 5.16 9.27 -5.77
N ILE A 145 4.26 8.87 -4.88
CA ILE A 145 3.22 9.75 -4.33
C ILE A 145 3.85 10.89 -3.53
N ALA A 146 4.82 10.59 -2.65
CA ALA A 146 5.53 11.61 -1.89
C ALA A 146 6.19 12.65 -2.82
N PHE A 147 6.82 12.20 -3.91
CA PHE A 147 7.41 13.09 -4.91
C PHE A 147 6.33 13.96 -5.58
N ILE A 148 5.17 13.40 -5.95
CA ILE A 148 4.07 14.15 -6.58
C ILE A 148 3.48 15.19 -5.63
N GLU A 149 3.23 14.82 -4.36
CA GLU A 149 2.67 15.71 -3.34
C GLU A 149 3.54 16.94 -3.09
N GLU A 150 4.87 16.80 -3.18
CA GLU A 150 5.81 17.92 -3.09
C GLU A 150 5.53 19.01 -4.15
N PHE A 151 5.17 18.61 -5.38
CA PHE A 151 4.86 19.55 -6.46
C PHE A 151 3.45 20.16 -6.39
N ILE A 152 2.53 19.56 -5.63
CA ILE A 152 1.16 20.11 -5.49
C ILE A 152 1.22 21.52 -4.90
N TRP A 153 2.06 21.74 -3.90
CA TRP A 153 2.25 23.06 -3.29
C TRP A 153 2.82 24.08 -4.27
N PHE A 154 3.74 23.67 -5.14
CA PHE A 154 4.26 24.50 -6.21
C PHE A 154 3.16 24.91 -7.20
N LEU A 155 2.31 23.96 -7.62
CA LEU A 155 1.18 24.23 -8.52
C LEU A 155 0.15 25.19 -7.90
N PHE A 156 -0.10 25.08 -6.58
CA PHE A 156 -0.93 26.04 -5.86
C PHE A 156 -0.36 27.46 -5.92
N ILE A 157 0.95 27.63 -5.70
CA ILE A 157 1.62 28.93 -5.79
C ILE A 157 1.49 29.50 -7.20
N VAL A 158 1.80 28.70 -8.23
CA VAL A 158 1.68 29.12 -9.64
C VAL A 158 0.25 29.56 -9.97
N THR A 159 -0.75 28.79 -9.52
CA THR A 159 -2.16 29.11 -9.73
C THR A 159 -2.56 30.39 -9.01
N ALA A 160 -2.14 30.58 -7.75
CA ALA A 160 -2.40 31.80 -6.99
C ALA A 160 -1.79 33.04 -7.66
N VAL A 161 -0.56 32.94 -8.16
CA VAL A 161 0.11 34.01 -8.90
C VAL A 161 -0.62 34.32 -10.21
N ALA A 162 -1.02 33.28 -10.97
CA ALA A 162 -1.77 33.47 -12.21
C ALA A 162 -3.12 34.19 -11.95
N VAL A 163 -3.86 33.78 -10.92
CA VAL A 163 -5.12 34.45 -10.52
C VAL A 163 -4.86 35.91 -10.12
N LEU A 164 -3.80 36.19 -9.37
CA LEU A 164 -3.44 37.55 -8.97
C LEU A 164 -3.13 38.44 -10.19
N ILE A 165 -2.34 37.93 -11.14
CA ILE A 165 -2.00 38.65 -12.38
C ILE A 165 -3.27 38.95 -13.19
N LEU A 166 -4.16 37.96 -13.35
CA LEU A 166 -5.43 38.14 -14.06
C LEU A 166 -6.30 39.19 -13.38
N PHE A 167 -6.37 39.18 -12.04
CA PHE A 167 -7.16 40.14 -11.28
C PHE A 167 -6.60 41.57 -11.37
N LEU A 168 -5.28 41.73 -11.22
CA LEU A 168 -4.61 43.02 -11.35
C LEU A 168 -4.73 43.56 -12.78
N GLY A 169 -4.53 42.71 -13.79
CA GLY A 169 -4.75 43.06 -15.19
C GLY A 169 -6.18 43.51 -15.45
N ALA A 170 -7.17 42.75 -14.99
CA ALA A 170 -8.59 43.12 -15.12
C ALA A 170 -8.91 44.46 -14.44
N LYS A 171 -8.29 44.77 -13.30
CA LYS A 171 -8.45 46.06 -12.61
C LYS A 171 -7.81 47.22 -13.38
N LEU A 172 -6.62 47.00 -13.97
CA LEU A 172 -5.92 47.99 -14.79
C LEU A 172 -6.69 48.34 -16.07
N PHE A 173 -7.23 47.34 -16.78
CA PHE A 173 -8.02 47.56 -17.99
C PHE A 173 -9.38 48.24 -17.74
N LYS A 174 -9.92 48.18 -16.52
CA LYS A 174 -11.17 48.88 -16.14
C LYS A 174 -10.98 50.37 -15.86
N HIS A 175 -9.74 50.83 -15.69
CA HIS A 175 -9.40 52.22 -15.36
C HIS A 175 -8.87 53.03 -16.56
N HIS A 176 -8.76 52.42 -17.75
CA HIS A 176 -8.53 53.07 -19.03
C HIS A 176 -9.81 53.04 -19.88
#